data_AF-A0A2U2S4K9-F1
#
_entry.id   AF-A0A2U2S4K9-F1
#
_cell.length_a   1.000
_cell.length_b   1.000
_cell.length_c   1.000
_cell.angle_alpha   90.00
_cell.angle_beta   90.00
_cell.angle_gamma   90.00
#
_symmetry.space_group_name_H-M   'P 1'
#
loop_
_entity.id
_entity.type
_entity.pdbx_description
1 polymer ?
#
loop_
_entity_poly.entity_id
_entity_poly.type
_entity_poly.pdbx_seq_one_letter_code
_entity_poly.pdbx_strand_id
1 'polypeptide(L)'
;MKPMRWLLFGGVQTRLSIGGVFLAWFLIAGLTGFASDLQGDLASAFLIQDFDPLSGKDGWIWFGERLFRTTAGGKSWQEITPPLSSGLQLAAVDFLNAEHGWAILTKRSTEAENTLYLARTFNGGQSWQIDPIPLDEEDRFLPIARHFLTVQDANTIWLVQKVVSSANFSVGILYRTSDGGHTWQRLELPIAAPIQKDDGGNLWMRGGAKGDEVYRSTDGGVTWSGVTQIPNLSQKLSEDGLPELHMVSDTMGWKLERKGNCESQTVHPSFDGTSRQSLRCRVMERLWSTEDGGRSWAVVPLPNGQTYLVREESVDTAWFASPTAPQPLGEEVPETPLIAVMQGQAFDKCEIPTLEQLTTWKAHSPYRAVNVYIGGVHRACPNTALTPEFIAQLRQQGWGLIPTWVGLQARCTTYQYRMSKYPPKAYQEGRKEAEAATLAAQQLGLTNSAGHGSVIYYDLEHYEVRNEECNQAARAFINGWVERMTELGMIGGVYSTGRPLSQFVDLPNSPPVIWAAHWIADSYDPEATVWDVSGLSNEWWKDRQRLRQYAGGHKETWGDVQLNIDSNVMDGIVSFHFYIPSGLDYQYYFPLIAR
;
A
#
# COMPACT_ATOMS: atom_id res chain seq x y z
N MET A 1 40.72 64.93 25.74
CA MET A 1 40.50 66.31 25.24
C MET A 1 39.22 66.33 24.40
N LYS A 2 38.67 67.51 24.08
CA LYS A 2 37.39 67.69 23.36
C LYS A 2 37.48 67.32 21.86
N PRO A 3 36.35 67.18 21.14
CA PRO A 3 36.21 66.33 19.94
C PRO A 3 36.32 67.10 18.62
N MET A 4 36.11 66.41 17.49
CA MET A 4 35.69 67.07 16.24
C MET A 4 34.60 66.29 15.50
N ARG A 5 33.52 67.01 15.15
CA ARG A 5 32.47 66.64 14.18
C ARG A 5 32.99 66.85 12.75
N TRP A 6 32.25 66.35 11.75
CA TRP A 6 31.60 67.08 10.63
C TRP A 6 31.10 65.99 9.64
N LEU A 7 29.81 65.65 9.49
CA LEU A 7 28.69 66.40 8.89
C LEU A 7 28.98 66.95 7.48
N LEU A 8 28.52 66.25 6.42
CA LEU A 8 27.39 66.63 5.54
C LEU A 8 27.49 66.18 4.07
N PHE A 9 26.32 65.90 3.47
CA PHE A 9 25.97 65.84 2.03
C PHE A 9 26.78 64.87 1.12
N GLY A 10 26.22 64.31 0.06
CA GLY A 10 24.84 64.33 -0.45
C GLY A 10 24.74 63.36 -1.64
N GLY A 11 23.61 62.67 -1.80
CA GLY A 11 23.47 61.64 -2.83
C GLY A 11 23.08 62.19 -4.20
N VAL A 12 23.43 61.47 -5.27
CA VAL A 12 22.77 61.52 -6.58
C VAL A 12 22.65 60.09 -7.12
N GLN A 13 21.44 59.70 -7.51
CA GLN A 13 21.21 58.51 -8.34
C GLN A 13 21.44 58.85 -9.81
N THR A 14 22.02 57.93 -10.58
CA THR A 14 21.67 57.79 -12.01
C THR A 14 21.72 56.33 -12.43
N ARG A 15 20.68 55.90 -13.14
CA ARG A 15 20.59 54.61 -13.84
C ARG A 15 21.48 54.65 -15.09
N LEU A 16 22.04 53.52 -15.52
CA LEU A 16 21.69 52.95 -16.82
C LEU A 16 22.18 51.50 -16.99
N SER A 17 21.36 50.73 -17.68
CA SER A 17 21.52 49.32 -18.04
C SER A 17 22.36 49.12 -19.30
N ILE A 18 23.04 47.97 -19.42
CA ILE A 18 23.08 47.09 -20.61
C ILE A 18 23.57 45.71 -20.15
N GLY A 19 23.07 44.64 -20.79
CA GLY A 19 23.25 43.27 -20.32
C GLY A 19 24.59 42.62 -20.67
N GLY A 20 24.86 41.48 -20.02
CA GLY A 20 25.96 40.59 -20.32
C GLY A 20 25.67 39.20 -19.76
N VAL A 21 25.45 38.22 -20.65
CA VAL A 21 25.36 36.81 -20.28
C VAL A 21 26.76 36.33 -19.92
N PHE A 22 26.98 35.87 -18.69
CA PHE A 22 28.11 35.01 -18.35
C PHE A 22 27.73 33.98 -17.28
N LEU A 23 27.94 32.71 -17.59
CA LEU A 23 28.01 31.65 -16.58
C LEU A 23 29.19 31.95 -15.65
N ALA A 24 28.98 31.86 -14.34
CA ALA A 24 30.05 31.80 -13.35
C ALA A 24 29.89 30.52 -12.52
N TRP A 25 30.65 29.49 -12.87
CA TRP A 25 30.93 28.40 -11.95
C TRP A 25 31.72 28.96 -10.76
N PHE A 26 31.25 28.74 -9.53
CA PHE A 26 32.06 28.91 -8.34
C PHE A 26 32.23 27.57 -7.62
N LEU A 27 33.42 26.99 -7.78
CA LEU A 27 33.94 25.96 -6.89
C LEU A 27 34.17 26.58 -5.51
N ILE A 28 33.46 26.10 -4.50
CA ILE A 28 33.86 26.23 -3.09
C ILE A 28 33.89 24.81 -2.51
N ALA A 29 35.09 24.25 -2.44
CA ALA A 29 35.37 23.10 -1.61
C ALA A 29 35.81 23.58 -0.21
N GLY A 30 35.31 22.93 0.83
CA GLY A 30 35.88 23.04 2.18
C GLY A 30 35.35 24.17 3.05
N LEU A 31 34.14 24.01 3.59
CA LEU A 31 33.82 24.31 5.00
C LEU A 31 32.68 23.38 5.43
N THR A 32 33.00 22.36 6.22
CA THR A 32 32.06 21.33 6.67
C THR A 32 31.19 21.81 7.82
N GLY A 33 29.88 21.69 7.68
CA GLY A 33 28.93 21.71 8.80
C GLY A 33 28.15 23.01 9.03
N PHE A 34 27.25 23.37 8.11
CA PHE A 34 26.04 24.20 8.35
C PHE A 34 25.05 24.03 7.17
N ALA A 35 24.62 22.80 6.87
CA ALA A 35 23.79 22.49 5.70
C ALA A 35 22.65 21.48 5.91
N SER A 36 22.47 20.94 7.12
CA SER A 36 21.38 19.99 7.44
C SER A 36 20.01 20.67 7.52
N ASP A 37 19.96 21.90 8.05
CA ASP A 37 18.70 22.45 8.57
C ASP A 37 17.87 23.21 7.50
N LEU A 38 18.48 23.54 6.35
CA LEU A 38 17.78 24.23 5.25
C LEU A 38 17.01 23.29 4.30
N GLN A 39 17.20 21.97 4.42
CA GLN A 39 16.59 21.00 3.50
C GLN A 39 15.20 20.52 3.99
N GLY A 40 14.94 20.59 5.30
CA GLY A 40 13.61 20.29 5.87
C GLY A 40 12.55 21.38 5.59
N ASP A 41 12.94 22.66 5.67
CA ASP A 41 12.02 23.80 5.54
C ASP A 41 11.44 23.99 4.12
N LEU A 42 12.11 23.47 3.08
CA LEU A 42 11.60 23.52 1.70
C LEU A 42 10.60 22.40 1.39
N ALA A 43 10.64 21.31 2.15
CA ALA A 43 9.76 20.17 1.92
C ALA A 43 8.32 20.44 2.40
N SER A 44 8.11 21.20 3.48
CA SER A 44 6.78 21.51 4.03
C SER A 44 5.95 22.48 3.16
N ALA A 45 6.61 23.27 2.30
CA ALA A 45 6.01 24.42 1.63
C ALA A 45 4.86 24.10 0.64
N PHE A 46 4.80 22.86 0.12
CA PHE A 46 3.85 22.44 -0.90
C PHE A 46 3.36 21.00 -0.65
N LEU A 47 2.31 20.86 0.16
CA LEU A 47 1.60 19.60 0.42
C LEU A 47 0.10 19.82 0.35
N ILE A 48 -0.66 18.84 -0.14
CA ILE A 48 -2.11 18.80 0.12
C ILE A 48 -2.33 18.12 1.46
N GLN A 49 -2.56 18.93 2.50
CA GLN A 49 -2.81 18.46 3.87
C GLN A 49 -4.26 17.98 4.02
N ASP A 50 -5.20 18.79 3.53
CA ASP A 50 -6.63 18.53 3.63
C ASP A 50 -7.41 19.35 2.56
N PHE A 51 -8.64 18.97 2.21
CA PHE A 51 -9.51 19.72 1.28
C PHE A 51 -10.98 19.32 1.45
N ASP A 52 -11.89 20.21 1.04
CA ASP A 52 -13.31 19.85 0.91
C ASP A 52 -13.98 20.69 -0.19
N PRO A 53 -14.69 20.07 -1.17
CA PRO A 53 -15.70 20.78 -1.94
C PRO A 53 -16.88 21.14 -1.03
N LEU A 54 -17.40 22.36 -1.17
CA LEU A 54 -18.55 22.87 -0.40
C LEU A 54 -19.79 23.09 -1.28
N SER A 55 -19.59 23.25 -2.58
CA SER A 55 -20.62 23.33 -3.61
C SER A 55 -20.03 22.91 -4.96
N GLY A 56 -20.79 22.97 -6.05
CA GLY A 56 -20.23 22.79 -7.41
C GLY A 56 -19.20 23.85 -7.83
N LYS A 57 -18.96 24.89 -7.02
CA LYS A 57 -17.97 25.95 -7.28
C LYS A 57 -17.14 26.35 -6.06
N ASP A 58 -17.71 26.26 -4.87
CA ASP A 58 -17.03 26.56 -3.62
C ASP A 58 -16.29 25.33 -3.10
N GLY A 59 -15.13 25.56 -2.52
CA GLY A 59 -14.35 24.54 -1.82
C GLY A 59 -13.12 25.15 -1.19
N TRP A 60 -12.43 24.38 -0.36
CA TRP A 60 -11.18 24.79 0.26
C TRP A 60 -10.10 23.72 0.13
N ILE A 61 -8.84 24.16 0.24
CA ILE A 61 -7.65 23.31 0.27
C ILE A 61 -6.67 23.87 1.28
N TRP A 62 -6.24 23.04 2.22
CA TRP A 62 -5.10 23.31 3.07
C TRP A 62 -3.84 22.84 2.32
N PHE A 63 -3.05 23.82 1.88
CA PHE A 63 -1.94 23.65 0.97
C PHE A 63 -0.64 24.23 1.58
N GLY A 64 0.29 23.34 1.94
CA GLY A 64 1.47 23.67 2.74
C GLY A 64 1.04 24.12 4.15
N GLU A 65 1.55 25.26 4.61
CA GLU A 65 1.13 25.89 5.88
C GLU A 65 -0.07 26.86 5.72
N ARG A 66 -0.69 26.95 4.54
CA ARG A 66 -1.70 27.96 4.19
C ARG A 66 -3.04 27.35 3.84
N LEU A 67 -4.12 28.07 4.13
CA LEU A 67 -5.48 27.67 3.76
C LEU A 67 -5.96 28.54 2.59
N PHE A 68 -6.52 27.90 1.57
CA PHE A 68 -7.06 28.58 0.39
C PHE A 68 -8.51 28.18 0.14
N ARG A 69 -9.31 29.12 -0.37
CA ARG A 69 -10.68 28.90 -0.82
C ARG A 69 -10.78 29.15 -2.33
N THR A 70 -11.65 28.41 -2.99
CA THR A 70 -12.11 28.70 -4.35
C THR A 70 -13.60 29.02 -4.36
N THR A 71 -14.02 29.78 -5.37
CA THR A 71 -15.42 30.05 -5.75
C THR A 71 -15.67 29.74 -7.23
N ALA A 72 -14.72 29.03 -7.87
CA ALA A 72 -14.66 28.76 -9.30
C ALA A 72 -14.31 27.29 -9.62
N GLY A 73 -14.55 26.36 -8.69
CA GLY A 73 -14.21 24.94 -8.85
C GLY A 73 -12.70 24.70 -8.92
N GLY A 74 -11.93 25.48 -8.17
CA GLY A 74 -10.46 25.41 -8.09
C GLY A 74 -9.71 25.97 -9.30
N LYS A 75 -10.41 26.60 -10.26
CA LYS A 75 -9.79 27.34 -11.38
C LYS A 75 -9.03 28.60 -10.91
N SER A 76 -9.36 29.09 -9.72
CA SER A 76 -8.67 30.18 -9.03
C SER A 76 -8.81 30.02 -7.52
N TRP A 77 -7.81 30.48 -6.78
CA TRP A 77 -7.73 30.35 -5.32
C TRP A 77 -7.47 31.69 -4.66
N GLN A 78 -8.11 31.90 -3.51
CA GLN A 78 -7.88 33.02 -2.61
C GLN A 78 -7.30 32.47 -1.31
N GLU A 79 -6.19 33.04 -0.83
CA GLU A 79 -5.65 32.70 0.49
C GLU A 79 -6.58 33.24 1.59
N ILE A 80 -6.90 32.39 2.55
CA ILE A 80 -7.79 32.65 3.68
C ILE A 80 -7.20 32.14 5.00
N THR A 81 -5.88 31.96 5.08
CA THR A 81 -5.16 31.47 6.26
C THR A 81 -5.50 32.32 7.51
N PRO A 82 -5.84 31.70 8.67
CA PRO A 82 -5.96 32.42 9.94
C PRO A 82 -4.67 33.18 10.30
N PRO A 83 -4.71 34.25 11.11
CA PRO A 83 -3.51 34.93 11.59
C PRO A 83 -2.55 34.02 12.40
N LEU A 84 -1.56 33.43 11.72
CA LEU A 84 -0.55 32.52 12.31
C LEU A 84 0.57 33.24 13.10
N SER A 85 0.25 34.37 13.73
CA SER A 85 1.20 35.13 14.55
C SER A 85 1.69 34.32 15.77
N SER A 86 2.87 34.66 16.29
CA SER A 86 3.42 34.09 17.54
C SER A 86 3.71 32.58 17.52
N GLY A 87 4.00 32.03 16.34
CA GLY A 87 4.38 30.62 16.17
C GLY A 87 3.20 29.65 16.14
N LEU A 88 2.00 30.14 15.80
CA LEU A 88 0.84 29.30 15.52
C LEU A 88 0.97 28.61 14.15
N GLN A 89 0.42 27.41 14.03
CA GLN A 89 0.36 26.64 12.79
C GLN A 89 -0.99 25.90 12.72
N LEU A 90 -1.52 25.70 11.51
CA LEU A 90 -2.73 24.91 11.28
C LEU A 90 -2.51 23.45 11.71
N ALA A 91 -3.53 22.82 12.28
CA ALA A 91 -3.50 21.42 12.74
C ALA A 91 -4.71 20.58 12.26
N ALA A 92 -5.88 21.19 12.07
CA ALA A 92 -7.06 20.60 11.43
C ALA A 92 -7.98 21.71 10.90
N VAL A 93 -8.79 21.44 9.88
CA VAL A 93 -9.72 22.42 9.26
C VAL A 93 -11.03 21.70 8.92
N ASP A 94 -12.18 22.37 9.11
CA ASP A 94 -13.49 21.90 8.65
C ASP A 94 -14.39 23.12 8.34
N PHE A 95 -15.20 23.03 7.29
CA PHE A 95 -16.13 24.09 6.88
C PHE A 95 -17.54 23.53 6.79
N LEU A 96 -18.47 24.19 7.47
CA LEU A 96 -19.89 23.86 7.40
C LEU A 96 -20.49 24.31 6.05
N ASN A 97 -20.04 25.43 5.52
CA ASN A 97 -20.41 25.96 4.22
C ASN A 97 -19.42 27.03 3.75
N ALA A 98 -19.70 27.66 2.61
CA ALA A 98 -18.86 28.67 1.97
C ALA A 98 -18.56 29.93 2.82
N GLU A 99 -19.29 30.18 3.91
CA GLU A 99 -19.11 31.34 4.80
C GLU A 99 -18.61 30.94 6.19
N HIS A 100 -18.92 29.74 6.66
CA HIS A 100 -18.70 29.28 8.03
C HIS A 100 -17.63 28.19 8.10
N GLY A 101 -16.50 28.49 8.75
CA GLY A 101 -15.34 27.62 8.83
C GLY A 101 -14.61 27.68 10.17
N TRP A 102 -13.98 26.56 10.52
CA TRP A 102 -13.23 26.36 11.75
C TRP A 102 -11.87 25.76 11.44
N ALA A 103 -10.87 26.10 12.24
CA ALA A 103 -9.58 25.47 12.22
C ALA A 103 -9.03 25.32 13.65
N ILE A 104 -8.30 24.24 13.88
CA ILE A 104 -7.47 24.07 15.07
C ILE A 104 -6.09 24.63 14.75
N LEU A 105 -5.58 25.49 15.63
CA LEU A 105 -4.21 25.97 15.60
C LEU A 105 -3.44 25.36 16.78
N THR A 106 -2.23 24.87 16.52
CA THR A 106 -1.24 24.52 17.55
C THR A 106 -0.18 25.61 17.62
N LYS A 107 0.51 25.75 18.76
CA LYS A 107 1.75 26.53 18.83
C LYS A 107 2.96 25.60 18.65
N ARG A 108 3.92 25.99 17.81
CA ARG A 108 5.21 25.30 17.67
C ARG A 108 6.03 25.51 18.95
N SER A 109 5.95 24.55 19.88
CA SER A 109 6.53 24.61 21.22
C SER A 109 7.87 23.87 21.30
N THR A 110 8.87 24.46 21.95
CA THR A 110 10.14 23.81 22.32
C THR A 110 10.09 23.11 23.67
N GLU A 111 8.99 23.28 24.43
CA GLU A 111 8.89 22.92 25.85
C GLU A 111 7.97 21.71 26.10
N ALA A 112 7.60 20.99 25.03
CA ALA A 112 6.73 19.80 25.03
C ALA A 112 5.30 19.99 25.57
N GLU A 113 4.88 21.20 25.96
CA GLU A 113 3.48 21.51 26.28
C GLU A 113 2.65 21.77 25.00
N ASN A 114 1.60 20.97 24.81
CA ASN A 114 0.55 21.15 23.81
C ASN A 114 -0.30 22.38 24.16
N THR A 115 -0.40 23.33 23.23
CA THR A 115 -1.32 24.46 23.33
C THR A 115 -2.18 24.54 22.08
N LEU A 116 -3.50 24.63 22.29
CA LEU A 116 -4.50 24.58 21.23
C LEU A 116 -5.38 25.83 21.21
N TYR A 117 -5.78 26.24 20.02
CA TYR A 117 -6.67 27.37 19.78
C TYR A 117 -7.71 26.99 18.72
N LEU A 118 -8.95 27.44 18.90
CA LEU A 118 -10.01 27.36 17.90
C LEU A 118 -10.04 28.68 17.12
N ALA A 119 -9.69 28.62 15.84
CA ALA A 119 -9.92 29.69 14.89
C ALA A 119 -11.30 29.51 14.23
N ARG A 120 -12.08 30.60 14.13
CA ARG A 120 -13.46 30.63 13.63
C ARG A 120 -13.63 31.74 12.59
N THR A 121 -14.29 31.46 11.47
CA THR A 121 -14.68 32.45 10.47
C THR A 121 -16.17 32.33 10.13
N PHE A 122 -16.81 33.49 9.94
CA PHE A 122 -18.22 33.65 9.58
C PHE A 122 -18.40 34.48 8.29
N ASN A 123 -17.31 34.67 7.53
CA ASN A 123 -17.29 35.41 6.26
C ASN A 123 -16.39 34.74 5.20
N GLY A 124 -16.29 33.41 5.27
CA GLY A 124 -15.55 32.59 4.30
C GLY A 124 -14.04 32.80 4.35
N GLY A 125 -13.51 33.15 5.53
CA GLY A 125 -12.08 33.28 5.80
C GLY A 125 -11.48 34.67 5.55
N GLN A 126 -12.30 35.71 5.33
CA GLN A 126 -11.82 37.09 5.23
C GLN A 126 -11.32 37.64 6.58
N SER A 127 -11.91 37.17 7.68
CA SER A 127 -11.45 37.43 9.05
C SER A 127 -11.66 36.22 9.93
N TRP A 128 -10.77 36.04 10.91
CA TRP A 128 -10.81 34.94 11.87
C TRP A 128 -10.79 35.46 13.30
N GLN A 129 -11.67 34.92 14.15
CA GLN A 129 -11.57 35.03 15.61
C GLN A 129 -10.80 33.81 16.13
N ILE A 130 -9.88 34.00 17.06
CA ILE A 130 -9.03 32.92 17.60
C ILE A 130 -9.11 32.96 19.13
N ASP A 131 -9.52 31.84 19.74
CA ASP A 131 -9.66 31.69 21.19
C ASP A 131 -8.95 30.40 21.65
N PRO A 132 -8.33 30.37 22.85
CA PRO A 132 -7.64 29.18 23.35
C PRO A 132 -8.62 28.08 23.73
N ILE A 133 -8.24 26.83 23.48
CA ILE A 133 -8.95 25.64 23.98
C ILE A 133 -8.34 25.28 25.34
N PRO A 134 -9.12 25.28 26.44
CA PRO A 134 -8.64 24.86 27.74
C PRO A 134 -8.46 23.33 27.76
N LEU A 135 -7.20 22.88 27.77
CA LEU A 135 -6.85 21.47 27.92
C LEU A 135 -6.59 21.11 29.40
N ASP A 136 -7.05 19.93 29.80
CA ASP A 136 -6.74 19.32 31.09
C ASP A 136 -5.22 19.11 31.22
N GLU A 137 -4.67 19.32 32.43
CA GLU A 137 -3.20 19.35 32.64
C GLU A 137 -2.48 18.07 32.19
N GLU A 138 -3.12 16.91 32.36
CA GLU A 138 -2.57 15.60 31.96
C GLU A 138 -2.43 15.46 30.44
N ASP A 139 -3.36 16.04 29.67
CA ASP A 139 -3.38 15.91 28.20
C ASP A 139 -2.35 16.84 27.53
N ARG A 140 -1.86 17.87 28.24
CA ARG A 140 -0.93 18.86 27.70
C ARG A 140 0.47 18.31 27.38
N PHE A 141 0.85 17.17 27.96
CA PHE A 141 2.18 16.58 27.74
C PHE A 141 2.15 15.31 26.90
N LEU A 142 1.00 14.97 26.31
CA LEU A 142 0.86 13.79 25.47
C LEU A 142 1.52 14.00 24.10
N PRO A 143 2.20 12.98 23.55
CA PRO A 143 2.77 13.06 22.20
C PRO A 143 1.62 12.95 21.18
N ILE A 144 1.09 14.08 20.72
CA ILE A 144 0.00 14.10 19.75
C ILE A 144 0.55 13.84 18.34
N ALA A 145 0.09 12.76 17.72
CA ALA A 145 0.39 12.42 16.33
C ALA A 145 -0.46 13.24 15.35
N ARG A 146 -1.75 13.45 15.66
CA ARG A 146 -2.68 14.14 14.75
C ARG A 146 -3.90 14.71 15.45
N HIS A 147 -4.47 15.76 14.86
CA HIS A 147 -5.76 16.34 15.22
C HIS A 147 -6.78 16.07 14.12
N PHE A 148 -8.02 15.74 14.51
CA PHE A 148 -9.15 15.65 13.60
C PHE A 148 -10.27 16.56 14.10
N LEU A 149 -10.80 17.41 13.23
CA LEU A 149 -11.86 18.35 13.53
C LEU A 149 -13.15 17.90 12.85
N THR A 150 -14.27 18.02 13.54
CA THR A 150 -15.59 17.75 12.96
C THR A 150 -16.59 18.76 13.49
N VAL A 151 -17.16 19.58 12.61
CA VAL A 151 -18.13 20.62 12.95
C VAL A 151 -19.53 20.15 12.55
N GLN A 152 -20.47 20.05 13.49
CA GLN A 152 -21.88 19.82 13.15
C GLN A 152 -22.58 21.13 12.77
N ASP A 153 -22.40 22.15 13.60
CA ASP A 153 -23.05 23.45 13.50
C ASP A 153 -22.17 24.53 14.19
N ALA A 154 -22.67 25.76 14.29
CA ALA A 154 -21.90 26.86 14.87
C ALA A 154 -21.56 26.70 16.37
N ASN A 155 -22.26 25.80 17.07
CA ASN A 155 -22.11 25.53 18.49
C ASN A 155 -21.46 24.17 18.77
N THR A 156 -21.78 23.14 17.98
CA THR A 156 -21.37 21.75 18.26
C THR A 156 -20.18 21.33 17.39
N ILE A 157 -19.05 21.06 18.05
CA ILE A 157 -17.77 20.72 17.42
C ILE A 157 -17.10 19.61 18.23
N TRP A 158 -16.49 18.64 17.54
CA TRP A 158 -15.60 17.65 18.14
C TRP A 158 -14.16 17.81 17.63
N LEU A 159 -13.22 17.58 18.54
CA LEU A 159 -11.80 17.53 18.30
C LEU A 159 -11.26 16.19 18.83
N VAL A 160 -10.80 15.32 17.94
CA VAL A 160 -10.07 14.11 18.31
C VAL A 160 -8.58 14.40 18.27
N GLN A 161 -7.87 14.09 19.35
CA GLN A 161 -6.41 14.12 19.41
C GLN A 161 -5.88 12.68 19.43
N LYS A 162 -5.27 12.24 18.32
CA LYS A 162 -4.61 10.92 18.24
C LYS A 162 -3.23 11.00 18.88
N VAL A 163 -2.97 10.16 19.87
CA VAL A 163 -1.68 10.06 20.55
C VAL A 163 -0.77 9.09 19.80
N VAL A 164 0.55 9.30 19.85
CA VAL A 164 1.54 8.37 19.32
C VAL A 164 1.50 7.07 20.14
N SER A 165 1.11 5.97 19.48
CA SER A 165 1.04 4.62 20.04
C SER A 165 1.74 3.61 19.12
N SER A 166 1.95 2.38 19.59
CA SER A 166 2.41 1.29 18.72
C SER A 166 1.25 0.75 17.87
N ALA A 167 1.57 0.04 16.78
CA ALA A 167 0.60 -0.46 15.79
C ALA A 167 -0.57 -1.29 16.38
N ASN A 168 -0.40 -1.88 17.58
CA ASN A 168 -1.44 -2.65 18.25
C ASN A 168 -2.49 -1.81 19.00
N PHE A 169 -2.38 -0.47 19.01
CA PHE A 169 -3.28 0.41 19.77
C PHE A 169 -3.64 1.68 18.99
N SER A 170 -4.89 2.12 19.11
CA SER A 170 -5.40 3.39 18.56
C SER A 170 -5.88 4.30 19.70
N VAL A 171 -4.95 4.98 20.37
CA VAL A 171 -5.23 5.75 21.60
C VAL A 171 -5.34 7.24 21.32
N GLY A 172 -6.32 7.90 21.93
CA GLY A 172 -6.59 9.32 21.71
C GLY A 172 -7.60 9.89 22.70
N ILE A 173 -7.88 11.18 22.56
CA ILE A 173 -8.80 11.93 23.42
C ILE A 173 -9.87 12.58 22.56
N LEU A 174 -11.12 12.60 23.06
CA LEU A 174 -12.21 13.37 22.49
C LEU A 174 -12.44 14.63 23.30
N TYR A 175 -12.33 15.79 22.66
CA TYR A 175 -12.85 17.06 23.18
C TYR A 175 -14.12 17.44 22.39
N ARG A 176 -15.16 17.86 23.10
CA ARG A 176 -16.42 18.36 22.51
C ARG A 176 -16.77 19.73 23.07
N THR A 177 -17.23 20.64 22.23
CA THR A 177 -17.97 21.83 22.66
C THR A 177 -19.42 21.77 22.16
N SER A 178 -20.30 22.48 22.85
CA SER A 178 -21.71 22.68 22.47
C SER A 178 -22.15 24.15 22.59
N ASP A 179 -21.20 25.07 22.71
CA ASP A 179 -21.41 26.52 22.79
C ASP A 179 -20.51 27.30 21.81
N GLY A 180 -19.94 26.60 20.82
CA GLY A 180 -19.11 27.17 19.76
C GLY A 180 -17.64 27.29 20.13
N GLY A 181 -17.22 26.72 21.26
CA GLY A 181 -15.83 26.68 21.72
C GLY A 181 -15.52 27.57 22.93
N HIS A 182 -16.54 28.09 23.63
CA HIS A 182 -16.34 28.83 24.88
C HIS A 182 -16.07 27.87 26.06
N THR A 183 -16.71 26.70 26.06
CA THR A 183 -16.42 25.60 26.98
C THR A 183 -16.23 24.30 26.21
N TRP A 184 -15.42 23.41 26.79
CA TRP A 184 -15.07 22.12 26.22
C TRP A 184 -15.21 21.03 27.29
N GLN A 185 -15.68 19.86 26.86
CA GLN A 185 -15.83 18.66 27.66
C GLN A 185 -14.90 17.58 27.10
N ARG A 186 -14.05 17.01 27.96
CA ARG A 186 -13.30 15.79 27.67
C ARG A 186 -14.24 14.59 27.76
N LEU A 187 -14.17 13.71 26.76
CA LEU A 187 -14.99 12.51 26.62
C LEU A 187 -14.10 11.29 26.32
N GLU A 188 -14.61 10.12 26.65
CA GLU A 188 -13.95 8.85 26.34
C GLU A 188 -14.09 8.48 24.85
N LEU A 189 -13.05 7.84 24.32
CA LEU A 189 -12.89 7.55 22.91
C LEU A 189 -12.55 6.06 22.73
N PRO A 190 -13.33 5.27 21.97
CA PRO A 190 -13.05 3.84 21.79
C PRO A 190 -11.79 3.60 20.94
N ILE A 191 -11.59 4.42 19.90
CA ILE A 191 -10.45 4.38 18.97
C ILE A 191 -10.09 5.80 18.52
N ALA A 192 -8.81 6.08 18.31
CA ALA A 192 -8.33 7.38 17.80
C ALA A 192 -8.53 7.54 16.29
N ALA A 193 -9.79 7.74 15.90
CA ALA A 193 -10.24 7.92 14.52
C ALA A 193 -11.01 9.23 14.31
N PRO A 194 -11.10 9.73 13.07
CA PRO A 194 -11.94 10.89 12.73
C PRO A 194 -13.43 10.57 12.90
N ILE A 195 -14.22 11.56 13.31
CA ILE A 195 -15.66 11.42 13.47
C ILE A 195 -16.37 11.77 12.15
N GLN A 196 -17.23 10.86 11.70
CA GLN A 196 -18.18 11.10 10.61
C GLN A 196 -19.60 11.31 11.18
N LYS A 197 -20.42 12.08 10.48
CA LYS A 197 -21.82 12.35 10.84
C LYS A 197 -22.72 11.77 9.75
N ASP A 198 -23.87 11.20 10.12
CA ASP A 198 -24.96 10.94 9.18
C ASP A 198 -26.04 12.03 9.22
N ASP A 199 -26.94 12.03 8.22
CA ASP A 199 -28.07 12.96 8.13
C ASP A 199 -29.04 12.87 9.32
N GLY A 200 -29.01 11.76 10.06
CA GLY A 200 -29.77 11.56 11.29
C GLY A 200 -29.10 12.13 12.54
N GLY A 201 -27.91 12.74 12.41
CA GLY A 201 -27.14 13.29 13.53
C GLY A 201 -26.42 12.26 14.39
N ASN A 202 -26.33 10.99 13.95
CA ASN A 202 -25.48 10.00 14.62
C ASN A 202 -24.03 10.23 14.24
N LEU A 203 -23.13 9.87 15.16
CA LEU A 203 -21.69 9.92 14.93
C LEU A 203 -21.16 8.51 14.69
N TRP A 204 -20.15 8.44 13.82
CA TRP A 204 -19.51 7.20 13.41
C TRP A 204 -17.99 7.36 13.44
N MET A 205 -17.30 6.30 13.86
CA MET A 205 -15.85 6.17 13.75
C MET A 205 -15.51 4.83 13.11
N ARG A 206 -14.48 4.82 12.26
CA ARG A 206 -13.88 3.64 11.67
C ARG A 206 -12.36 3.72 11.78
N GLY A 207 -11.70 2.61 12.03
CA GLY A 207 -10.25 2.50 12.06
C GLY A 207 -9.82 1.47 13.10
N GLY A 208 -9.16 1.94 14.15
CA GLY A 208 -8.61 1.06 15.19
C GLY A 208 -7.20 0.58 14.87
N ALA A 209 -6.73 -0.45 15.56
CA ALA A 209 -5.35 -0.95 15.39
C ALA A 209 -5.13 -1.68 14.04
N LYS A 210 -6.20 -2.21 13.44
CA LYS A 210 -6.18 -3.01 12.21
C LYS A 210 -7.06 -2.44 11.08
N GLY A 211 -7.60 -1.22 11.25
CA GLY A 211 -8.52 -0.58 10.29
C GLY A 211 -9.97 -1.11 10.30
N ASP A 212 -10.24 -2.25 10.93
CA ASP A 212 -11.51 -3.00 10.87
C ASP A 212 -12.53 -2.65 11.98
N GLU A 213 -12.16 -1.82 12.95
CA GLU A 213 -13.03 -1.45 14.07
C GLU A 213 -14.02 -0.33 13.67
N VAL A 214 -15.31 -0.50 14.01
CA VAL A 214 -16.36 0.48 13.73
C VAL A 214 -17.22 0.73 14.97
N TYR A 215 -17.42 2.01 15.28
CA TYR A 215 -18.20 2.47 16.42
C TYR A 215 -19.25 3.50 16.02
N ARG A 216 -20.41 3.45 16.67
CA ARG A 216 -21.50 4.43 16.53
C ARG A 216 -21.82 5.09 17.87
N SER A 217 -22.09 6.39 17.86
CA SER A 217 -22.71 7.13 18.95
C SER A 217 -24.03 7.76 18.49
N THR A 218 -25.02 7.78 19.38
CA THR A 218 -26.33 8.42 19.16
C THR A 218 -26.62 9.53 20.18
N ASP A 219 -25.63 9.92 20.99
CA ASP A 219 -25.74 10.89 22.08
C ASP A 219 -24.73 12.06 21.96
N GLY A 220 -24.17 12.25 20.76
CA GLY A 220 -23.19 13.29 20.47
C GLY A 220 -21.79 12.96 20.99
N GLY A 221 -21.43 11.67 20.99
CA GLY A 221 -20.10 11.16 21.31
C GLY A 221 -19.83 10.91 22.79
N VAL A 222 -20.87 10.89 23.64
CA VAL A 222 -20.75 10.63 25.08
C VAL A 222 -20.59 9.13 25.34
N THR A 223 -21.30 8.29 24.58
CA THR A 223 -21.11 6.83 24.57
C THR A 223 -20.99 6.29 23.16
N TRP A 224 -20.23 5.21 23.01
CA TRP A 224 -19.93 4.56 21.74
C TRP A 224 -20.23 3.07 21.82
N SER A 225 -20.88 2.54 20.80
CA SER A 225 -21.21 1.12 20.66
C SER A 225 -20.52 0.54 19.43
N GLY A 226 -19.81 -0.58 19.60
CA GLY A 226 -19.21 -1.32 18.49
C GLY A 226 -20.28 -1.93 17.59
N VAL A 227 -20.10 -1.87 16.27
CA VAL A 227 -21.07 -2.29 15.27
C VAL A 227 -20.39 -3.05 14.12
N THR A 228 -21.04 -4.09 13.59
CA THR A 228 -20.50 -4.95 12.53
C THR A 228 -20.96 -4.57 11.12
N GLN A 229 -21.78 -3.53 10.99
CA GLN A 229 -22.28 -3.04 9.70
C GLN A 229 -22.17 -1.52 9.64
N ILE A 230 -21.63 -1.03 8.53
CA ILE A 230 -21.49 0.39 8.22
C ILE A 230 -22.65 0.79 7.30
N PRO A 231 -23.43 1.83 7.60
CA PRO A 231 -24.32 2.42 6.60
C PRO A 231 -23.50 3.10 5.50
N ASN A 232 -24.14 3.41 4.36
CA ASN A 232 -23.52 4.24 3.33
C ASN A 232 -23.42 5.69 3.82
N LEU A 233 -22.42 5.98 4.64
CA LEU A 233 -22.03 7.33 5.04
C LEU A 233 -21.46 8.07 3.82
N SER A 234 -21.60 9.39 3.81
CA SER A 234 -20.89 10.23 2.86
C SER A 234 -19.39 9.96 3.01
N GLN A 235 -18.80 9.33 1.99
CA GLN A 235 -17.39 9.01 1.98
C GLN A 235 -16.61 10.32 2.13
N LYS A 236 -15.99 10.51 3.30
CA LYS A 236 -15.01 11.57 3.56
C LYS A 236 -13.59 11.03 3.73
N LEU A 237 -13.38 9.74 4.06
CA LEU A 237 -12.03 9.26 4.45
C LEU A 237 -11.76 7.80 4.08
N SER A 238 -10.49 7.51 3.76
CA SER A 238 -9.87 6.18 3.83
C SER A 238 -9.55 5.81 5.30
N GLU A 239 -9.04 4.59 5.54
CA GLU A 239 -8.82 4.03 6.89
C GLU A 239 -7.79 4.81 7.73
N ASP A 240 -6.94 5.61 7.08
CA ASP A 240 -5.80 6.34 7.64
C ASP A 240 -6.13 7.80 7.97
N GLY A 241 -7.38 8.20 7.71
CA GLY A 241 -7.90 9.52 8.03
C GLY A 241 -7.34 10.63 7.15
N LEU A 242 -6.97 10.36 5.90
CA LEU A 242 -6.71 11.39 4.88
C LEU A 242 -7.90 11.50 3.89
N PRO A 243 -8.17 12.71 3.37
CA PRO A 243 -9.27 12.93 2.44
C PRO A 243 -8.90 12.39 1.06
N GLU A 244 -9.43 11.22 0.69
CA GLU A 244 -9.18 10.64 -0.63
C GLU A 244 -10.29 10.93 -1.62
N LEU A 245 -11.54 10.94 -1.17
CA LEU A 245 -12.73 11.24 -1.96
C LEU A 245 -13.74 11.93 -1.04
N HIS A 246 -14.20 13.11 -1.44
CA HIS A 246 -15.21 13.91 -0.74
C HIS A 246 -16.36 14.24 -1.70
N MET A 247 -17.57 13.79 -1.38
CA MET A 247 -18.77 14.03 -2.18
C MET A 247 -19.71 15.02 -1.47
N VAL A 248 -20.09 16.10 -2.15
CA VAL A 248 -21.09 17.09 -1.71
C VAL A 248 -22.51 16.66 -2.08
N SER A 249 -22.62 15.84 -3.12
CA SER A 249 -23.86 15.22 -3.60
C SER A 249 -23.53 13.97 -4.40
N ASP A 250 -24.53 13.17 -4.77
CA ASP A 250 -24.39 11.99 -5.64
C ASP A 250 -23.68 12.28 -6.98
N THR A 251 -23.63 13.55 -7.41
CA THR A 251 -23.00 13.97 -8.66
C THR A 251 -21.72 14.78 -8.49
N MET A 252 -21.51 15.48 -7.37
CA MET A 252 -20.41 16.44 -7.22
C MET A 252 -19.46 16.05 -6.10
N GLY A 253 -18.16 16.03 -6.39
CA GLY A 253 -17.13 15.76 -5.39
C GLY A 253 -15.72 15.92 -5.92
N TRP A 254 -14.75 15.92 -5.00
CA TRP A 254 -13.32 16.00 -5.30
C TRP A 254 -12.60 14.76 -4.77
N LYS A 255 -11.46 14.41 -5.38
CA LYS A 255 -10.60 13.33 -4.91
C LYS A 255 -9.12 13.67 -5.05
N LEU A 256 -8.30 13.08 -4.19
CA LEU A 256 -6.85 13.22 -4.24
C LEU A 256 -6.21 11.96 -4.81
N GLU A 257 -5.51 12.11 -5.93
CA GLU A 257 -4.60 11.10 -6.47
C GLU A 257 -3.20 11.40 -5.94
N ARG A 258 -2.58 10.47 -5.21
CA ARG A 258 -1.12 10.48 -5.00
C ARG A 258 -0.49 9.37 -5.83
N LYS A 259 0.76 9.57 -6.27
CA LYS A 259 1.63 8.66 -7.04
C LYS A 259 3.11 9.07 -6.90
N GLY A 260 3.75 8.67 -5.82
CA GLY A 260 5.21 8.56 -5.73
C GLY A 260 5.92 7.28 -6.20
N ASN A 261 7.09 7.05 -5.60
CA ASN A 261 8.12 6.15 -6.10
C ASN A 261 9.48 6.35 -5.40
N CYS A 262 10.47 5.44 -5.56
CA CYS A 262 11.86 5.65 -5.09
C CYS A 262 12.98 5.13 -6.04
N GLU A 263 14.11 5.85 -6.09
CA GLU A 263 15.32 5.58 -6.89
C GLU A 263 16.57 5.58 -5.97
N SER A 264 17.57 4.72 -6.21
CA SER A 264 18.82 4.73 -5.43
C SER A 264 19.79 5.84 -5.87
N GLN A 265 20.36 6.58 -4.92
CA GLN A 265 21.48 7.50 -5.13
C GLN A 265 22.77 7.04 -4.46
N THR A 266 23.86 7.15 -5.21
CA THR A 266 25.22 6.95 -4.70
C THR A 266 25.77 8.27 -4.17
N VAL A 267 26.03 8.37 -2.87
CA VAL A 267 26.73 9.52 -2.30
C VAL A 267 28.24 9.28 -2.41
N HIS A 268 28.98 10.23 -2.99
CA HIS A 268 30.44 10.14 -3.10
C HIS A 268 31.12 10.16 -1.72
N PRO A 269 32.27 9.48 -1.55
CA PRO A 269 32.68 8.94 -0.25
C PRO A 269 33.12 9.99 0.76
N SER A 270 32.81 9.74 2.04
CA SER A 270 33.50 10.34 3.17
C SER A 270 34.96 9.91 3.23
N PHE A 271 35.79 10.69 3.95
CA PHE A 271 37.23 10.46 4.10
C PHE A 271 37.64 9.12 4.76
N ASP A 272 36.68 8.35 5.27
CA ASP A 272 36.87 7.01 5.84
C ASP A 272 36.74 5.87 4.81
N GLY A 273 36.35 6.17 3.56
CA GLY A 273 36.16 5.17 2.51
C GLY A 273 34.83 4.42 2.58
N THR A 274 33.88 4.81 3.45
CA THR A 274 32.54 4.21 3.49
C THR A 274 31.59 4.96 2.55
N SER A 275 31.05 4.27 1.55
CA SER A 275 30.01 4.81 0.65
C SER A 275 28.63 4.37 1.14
N ARG A 276 27.83 5.30 1.67
CA ARG A 276 26.42 5.07 1.98
C ARG A 276 25.56 5.31 0.73
N GLN A 277 24.57 4.46 0.50
CA GLN A 277 23.52 4.75 -0.47
C GLN A 277 22.36 5.47 0.23
N SER A 278 21.71 6.38 -0.48
CA SER A 278 20.45 6.99 -0.05
C SER A 278 19.37 6.69 -1.07
N LEU A 279 18.14 6.44 -0.64
CA LEU A 279 16.98 6.29 -1.52
C LEU A 279 16.36 7.67 -1.73
N ARG A 280 16.36 8.14 -2.97
CA ARG A 280 15.59 9.31 -3.41
C ARG A 280 14.19 8.86 -3.75
N CYS A 281 13.29 9.00 -2.78
CA CYS A 281 11.86 8.88 -3.00
C CYS A 281 11.30 10.16 -3.60
N ARG A 282 10.30 10.06 -4.47
CA ARG A 282 9.57 11.17 -5.06
C ARG A 282 8.08 10.88 -4.94
N VAL A 283 7.23 11.89 -4.73
CA VAL A 283 5.77 11.73 -4.58
C VAL A 283 4.99 12.76 -5.39
N MET A 284 4.25 12.31 -6.41
CA MET A 284 3.28 13.17 -7.11
C MET A 284 1.97 13.25 -6.33
N GLU A 285 1.35 14.43 -6.23
CA GLU A 285 -0.02 14.61 -5.74
C GLU A 285 -0.85 15.38 -6.78
N ARG A 286 -2.14 15.05 -6.96
CA ARG A 286 -3.05 15.73 -7.89
C ARG A 286 -4.48 15.71 -7.37
N LEU A 287 -5.10 16.89 -7.28
CA LEU A 287 -6.50 17.04 -6.96
C LEU A 287 -7.38 16.93 -8.23
N TRP A 288 -8.49 16.24 -8.13
CA TRP A 288 -9.47 16.02 -9.19
C TRP A 288 -10.87 16.38 -8.73
N SER A 289 -11.76 16.75 -9.65
CA SER A 289 -13.18 17.03 -9.42
C SER A 289 -14.08 16.26 -10.37
N THR A 290 -15.31 15.98 -9.94
CA THR A 290 -16.38 15.41 -10.75
C THR A 290 -17.66 16.24 -10.62
N GLU A 291 -18.45 16.28 -11.70
CA GLU A 291 -19.80 16.87 -11.74
C GLU A 291 -20.87 15.83 -12.17
N ASP A 292 -20.48 14.57 -12.37
CA ASP A 292 -21.33 13.48 -12.91
C ASP A 292 -21.34 12.19 -12.07
N GLY A 293 -20.92 12.26 -10.80
CA GLY A 293 -20.89 11.13 -9.86
C GLY A 293 -19.68 10.23 -10.05
N GLY A 294 -18.55 10.81 -10.46
CA GLY A 294 -17.27 10.11 -10.63
C GLY A 294 -17.15 9.32 -11.94
N ARG A 295 -18.07 9.52 -12.90
CA ARG A 295 -17.99 8.90 -14.24
C ARG A 295 -16.91 9.57 -15.08
N SER A 296 -16.70 10.87 -14.90
CA SER A 296 -15.56 11.62 -15.41
C SER A 296 -14.91 12.46 -14.30
N TRP A 297 -13.62 12.75 -14.50
CA TRP A 297 -12.78 13.49 -13.55
C TRP A 297 -11.97 14.56 -14.28
N ALA A 298 -12.07 15.80 -13.82
CA ALA A 298 -11.29 16.93 -14.31
C ALA A 298 -10.20 17.30 -13.29
N VAL A 299 -9.01 17.70 -13.76
CA VAL A 299 -7.92 18.12 -12.87
C VAL A 299 -8.26 19.48 -12.27
N VAL A 300 -8.11 19.60 -10.95
CA VAL A 300 -8.24 20.86 -10.22
C VAL A 300 -6.84 21.48 -10.10
N PRO A 301 -6.58 22.67 -10.70
CA PRO A 301 -5.34 23.39 -10.47
C PRO A 301 -5.15 23.70 -8.99
N LEU A 302 -3.92 23.65 -8.50
CA LEU A 302 -3.56 23.92 -7.11
C LEU A 302 -3.34 25.44 -6.90
N PRO A 303 -3.29 25.94 -5.65
CA PRO A 303 -3.11 27.36 -5.37
C PRO A 303 -1.85 27.99 -5.98
N ASN A 304 -0.80 27.20 -6.23
CA ASN A 304 0.42 27.64 -6.91
C ASN A 304 0.33 27.63 -8.45
N GLY A 305 -0.84 27.33 -9.03
CA GLY A 305 -1.09 27.25 -10.47
C GLY A 305 -0.64 25.94 -11.14
N GLN A 306 -0.03 25.00 -10.40
CA GLN A 306 0.35 23.69 -10.94
C GLN A 306 -0.86 22.74 -10.97
N THR A 307 -0.80 21.73 -11.84
CA THR A 307 -1.82 20.65 -11.95
C THR A 307 -1.42 19.37 -11.23
N TYR A 308 -0.29 19.40 -10.52
CA TYR A 308 0.22 18.35 -9.64
C TYR A 308 1.36 18.92 -8.78
N LEU A 309 1.61 18.31 -7.63
CA LEU A 309 2.84 18.49 -6.84
C LEU A 309 3.83 17.38 -7.15
N VAL A 310 5.11 17.61 -6.81
CA VAL A 310 6.15 16.59 -6.73
C VAL A 310 6.99 16.86 -5.47
N ARG A 311 6.84 16.04 -4.44
CA ARG A 311 7.77 15.93 -3.31
C ARG A 311 8.97 15.09 -3.73
N GLU A 312 10.14 15.34 -3.14
CA GLU A 312 11.30 14.47 -3.24
C GLU A 312 11.99 14.42 -1.86
N GLU A 313 12.39 13.23 -1.42
CA GLU A 313 12.93 12.94 -0.09
C GLU A 313 14.09 11.93 -0.20
N SER A 314 15.16 12.15 0.56
CA SER A 314 16.35 11.29 0.53
C SER A 314 16.48 10.55 1.86
N VAL A 315 16.33 9.23 1.84
CA VAL A 315 16.43 8.36 3.01
C VAL A 315 17.82 7.69 3.02
N ASP A 316 18.66 8.01 4.00
CA ASP A 316 19.96 7.35 4.18
C ASP A 316 19.77 5.88 4.59
N THR A 317 20.31 4.93 3.80
CA THR A 317 20.23 3.51 4.12
C THR A 317 21.51 3.03 4.81
N ALA A 318 21.37 2.18 5.82
CA ALA A 318 22.48 1.73 6.67
C ALA A 318 23.32 0.58 6.05
N TRP A 319 23.18 0.31 4.75
CA TRP A 319 23.75 -0.88 4.10
C TRP A 319 24.57 -0.54 2.85
N PHE A 320 25.54 -1.43 2.56
CA PHE A 320 26.37 -1.36 1.37
C PHE A 320 25.80 -2.26 0.27
N ALA A 321 25.66 -1.73 -0.95
CA ALA A 321 25.35 -2.50 -2.14
C ALA A 321 26.20 -2.02 -3.33
N SER A 322 26.53 -2.96 -4.22
CA SER A 322 27.03 -2.64 -5.57
C SER A 322 25.99 -1.84 -6.35
N PRO A 323 26.38 -1.02 -7.36
CA PRO A 323 25.48 -0.07 -7.97
C PRO A 323 24.34 -0.74 -8.74
N THR A 324 23.12 -0.50 -8.31
CA THR A 324 21.89 -0.88 -9.03
C THR A 324 21.58 0.17 -10.10
N ALA A 325 21.10 -0.25 -11.27
CA ALA A 325 20.64 0.67 -12.30
C ALA A 325 19.36 1.41 -11.85
N PRO A 326 19.14 2.67 -12.25
CA PRO A 326 17.94 3.41 -11.87
C PRO A 326 16.70 2.77 -12.52
N GLN A 327 15.84 2.19 -11.69
CA GLN A 327 14.50 1.77 -12.08
C GLN A 327 13.54 2.95 -11.89
N PRO A 328 12.71 3.29 -12.88
CA PRO A 328 11.64 4.25 -12.69
C PRO A 328 10.55 3.62 -11.83
N LEU A 329 10.71 3.80 -10.52
CA LEU A 329 9.73 4.56 -9.78
C LEU A 329 8.27 4.00 -9.77
N GLY A 330 7.98 2.98 -8.92
CA GLY A 330 6.59 2.66 -8.50
C GLY A 330 6.39 1.40 -7.63
N GLU A 331 5.84 1.61 -6.42
CA GLU A 331 5.16 0.65 -5.51
C GLU A 331 5.95 -0.51 -4.84
N GLU A 332 5.34 -0.96 -3.74
CA GLU A 332 5.71 -1.91 -2.69
C GLU A 332 4.35 -2.47 -2.12
N VAL A 333 4.21 -3.74 -1.70
CA VAL A 333 2.88 -4.42 -1.49
C VAL A 333 2.62 -4.78 0.01
N PRO A 334 1.38 -5.10 0.47
CA PRO A 334 0.92 -4.87 1.85
C PRO A 334 0.43 -6.17 2.55
N GLU A 335 -0.45 -6.02 3.57
CA GLU A 335 -1.11 -7.10 4.32
C GLU A 335 -2.15 -7.94 3.54
N THR A 336 -2.48 -7.60 2.30
CA THR A 336 -3.27 -8.49 1.42
C THR A 336 -2.56 -9.84 1.31
N PRO A 337 -3.27 -10.96 1.08
CA PRO A 337 -2.61 -12.22 0.75
C PRO A 337 -1.65 -11.99 -0.43
N LEU A 338 -0.44 -12.55 -0.33
CA LEU A 338 0.65 -12.45 -1.30
C LEU A 338 0.35 -13.30 -2.54
N ILE A 339 -0.79 -13.03 -3.17
CA ILE A 339 -1.36 -13.77 -4.27
C ILE A 339 -1.97 -12.83 -5.32
N ALA A 340 -1.96 -13.27 -6.57
CA ALA A 340 -2.68 -12.63 -7.66
C ALA A 340 -3.37 -13.69 -8.53
N VAL A 341 -4.55 -13.37 -9.06
CA VAL A 341 -5.15 -14.13 -10.16
C VAL A 341 -4.49 -13.64 -11.45
N MET A 342 -3.65 -14.47 -12.06
CA MET A 342 -2.94 -14.13 -13.29
C MET A 342 -3.42 -14.98 -14.47
N GLN A 343 -3.48 -14.34 -15.63
CA GLN A 343 -3.77 -14.99 -16.91
C GLN A 343 -2.59 -14.81 -17.87
N GLY A 344 -2.31 -15.84 -18.67
CA GLY A 344 -1.28 -15.82 -19.70
C GLY A 344 -0.27 -16.95 -19.54
N GLN A 345 0.96 -16.71 -19.99
CA GLN A 345 1.97 -17.76 -20.12
C GLN A 345 2.84 -17.82 -18.85
N ALA A 346 3.19 -19.03 -18.42
CA ALA A 346 4.09 -19.32 -17.30
C ALA A 346 5.08 -20.43 -17.72
N PHE A 347 6.11 -20.69 -16.92
CA PHE A 347 6.93 -21.89 -17.12
C PHE A 347 7.42 -22.45 -15.79
N ASP A 348 7.85 -23.71 -15.83
CA ASP A 348 8.55 -24.33 -14.72
C ASP A 348 9.91 -24.89 -15.18
N LYS A 349 10.81 -25.03 -14.21
CA LYS A 349 12.16 -25.53 -14.42
C LYS A 349 12.71 -26.07 -13.11
N CYS A 350 13.25 -27.29 -13.17
CA CYS A 350 13.77 -28.00 -12.00
C CYS A 350 14.72 -27.15 -11.11
N GLU A 351 15.80 -26.59 -11.67
CA GLU A 351 16.64 -25.59 -10.98
C GLU A 351 16.26 -24.20 -11.51
N ILE A 352 15.87 -23.30 -10.60
CA ILE A 352 15.50 -21.93 -10.92
C ILE A 352 16.63 -21.21 -11.69
N PRO A 353 16.34 -20.49 -12.81
CA PRO A 353 17.36 -19.72 -13.50
C PRO A 353 17.87 -18.55 -12.64
N THR A 354 19.01 -17.96 -13.00
CA THR A 354 19.54 -16.79 -12.28
C THR A 354 18.63 -15.57 -12.44
N LEU A 355 18.73 -14.60 -11.53
CA LEU A 355 17.98 -13.34 -11.61
C LEU A 355 18.26 -12.58 -12.92
N GLU A 356 19.48 -12.68 -13.45
CA GLU A 356 19.87 -12.12 -14.75
C GLU A 356 19.16 -12.84 -15.91
N GLN A 357 19.19 -14.17 -15.93
CA GLN A 357 18.48 -14.98 -16.92
C GLN A 357 16.97 -14.70 -16.92
N LEU A 358 16.38 -14.57 -15.72
CA LEU A 358 14.97 -14.24 -15.53
C LEU A 358 14.64 -12.79 -15.90
N THR A 359 15.60 -11.85 -15.79
CA THR A 359 15.44 -10.48 -16.29
C THR A 359 15.38 -10.48 -17.82
N THR A 360 16.33 -11.15 -18.50
CA THR A 360 16.31 -11.31 -19.96
C THR A 360 15.02 -11.97 -20.43
N TRP A 361 14.61 -13.06 -19.78
CA TRP A 361 13.37 -13.76 -20.12
C TRP A 361 12.11 -12.93 -19.85
N LYS A 362 12.07 -12.11 -18.80
CA LYS A 362 10.93 -11.21 -18.55
C LYS A 362 10.75 -10.18 -19.66
N ALA A 363 11.86 -9.66 -20.20
CA ALA A 363 11.88 -8.66 -21.26
C ALA A 363 11.58 -9.25 -22.65
N HIS A 364 12.08 -10.46 -22.95
CA HIS A 364 12.06 -11.02 -24.31
C HIS A 364 11.02 -12.12 -24.53
N SER A 365 10.56 -12.81 -23.48
CA SER A 365 9.61 -13.94 -23.59
C SER A 365 8.16 -13.52 -23.33
N PRO A 366 7.17 -14.35 -23.71
CA PRO A 366 5.76 -14.15 -23.37
C PRO A 366 5.43 -14.53 -21.91
N TYR A 367 6.33 -15.22 -21.21
CA TYR A 367 6.08 -15.74 -19.87
C TYR A 367 6.03 -14.65 -18.79
N ARG A 368 5.09 -14.77 -17.85
CA ARG A 368 4.86 -13.78 -16.78
C ARG A 368 4.85 -14.36 -15.37
N ALA A 369 4.72 -15.68 -15.22
CA ALA A 369 4.96 -16.40 -13.97
C ALA A 369 6.01 -17.51 -14.13
N VAL A 370 6.68 -17.85 -13.04
CA VAL A 370 7.70 -18.91 -12.96
C VAL A 370 7.49 -19.79 -11.73
N ASN A 371 7.70 -21.09 -11.87
CA ASN A 371 7.67 -22.02 -10.75
C ASN A 371 8.86 -21.83 -9.81
N VAL A 372 8.63 -22.00 -8.49
CA VAL A 372 9.70 -22.14 -7.50
C VAL A 372 9.48 -23.42 -6.68
N TYR A 373 10.40 -24.39 -6.83
CA TYR A 373 10.35 -25.65 -6.08
C TYR A 373 10.88 -25.45 -4.66
N ILE A 374 9.97 -25.18 -3.72
CA ILE A 374 10.30 -24.75 -2.35
C ILE A 374 10.70 -25.88 -1.40
N GLY A 375 10.37 -27.14 -1.73
CA GLY A 375 10.79 -28.29 -0.93
C GLY A 375 10.02 -29.57 -1.26
N GLY A 376 9.95 -30.47 -0.27
CA GLY A 376 9.40 -31.81 -0.40
C GLY A 376 10.49 -32.88 -0.61
N VAL A 377 10.19 -34.11 -0.17
CA VAL A 377 11.15 -35.24 -0.13
C VAL A 377 11.62 -35.73 -1.51
N HIS A 378 10.88 -35.40 -2.57
CA HIS A 378 11.19 -35.73 -3.96
C HIS A 378 11.60 -34.52 -4.81
N ARG A 379 11.87 -33.35 -4.20
CA ARG A 379 12.39 -32.19 -4.93
C ARG A 379 13.71 -32.55 -5.59
N ALA A 380 13.72 -32.68 -6.92
CA ALA A 380 14.83 -33.24 -7.67
C ALA A 380 16.06 -32.31 -7.76
N CYS A 381 15.85 -30.99 -7.81
CA CYS A 381 16.91 -30.00 -7.92
C CYS A 381 17.13 -29.23 -6.60
N PRO A 382 18.38 -28.97 -6.18
CA PRO A 382 18.68 -28.30 -4.92
C PRO A 382 18.04 -26.93 -4.74
N ASN A 383 17.91 -26.14 -5.81
CA ASN A 383 17.43 -24.77 -5.80
C ASN A 383 18.15 -23.91 -4.75
N THR A 384 19.48 -24.02 -4.67
CA THR A 384 20.29 -23.33 -3.64
C THR A 384 20.30 -21.81 -3.82
N ALA A 385 19.87 -21.31 -4.98
CA ALA A 385 19.64 -19.89 -5.22
C ALA A 385 18.34 -19.36 -4.59
N LEU A 386 17.37 -20.21 -4.22
CA LEU A 386 16.13 -19.78 -3.57
C LEU A 386 16.40 -19.38 -2.11
N THR A 387 16.54 -18.08 -1.89
CA THR A 387 16.57 -17.43 -0.57
C THR A 387 15.47 -16.36 -0.49
N PRO A 388 15.14 -15.81 0.69
CA PRO A 388 14.20 -14.67 0.81
C PRO A 388 14.57 -13.49 -0.09
N GLU A 389 15.87 -13.17 -0.18
CA GLU A 389 16.40 -12.08 -1.00
C GLU A 389 16.22 -12.35 -2.49
N PHE A 390 16.38 -13.60 -2.92
CA PHE A 390 16.13 -14.02 -4.30
C PHE A 390 14.63 -13.95 -4.64
N ILE A 391 13.76 -14.42 -3.75
CA ILE A 391 12.30 -14.32 -3.90
C ILE A 391 11.86 -12.85 -3.99
N ALA A 392 12.39 -11.98 -3.13
CA ALA A 392 12.14 -10.54 -3.18
C ALA A 392 12.60 -9.91 -4.51
N GLN A 393 13.77 -10.30 -5.02
CA GLN A 393 14.26 -9.82 -6.32
C GLN A 393 13.44 -10.34 -7.51
N LEU A 394 12.94 -11.58 -7.50
CA LEU A 394 11.99 -12.06 -8.53
C LEU A 394 10.69 -11.26 -8.54
N ARG A 395 10.18 -10.91 -7.36
CA ARG A 395 8.98 -10.09 -7.22
C ARG A 395 9.20 -8.66 -7.71
N GLN A 396 10.37 -8.07 -7.44
CA GLN A 396 10.77 -6.77 -8.01
C GLN A 396 10.88 -6.79 -9.55
N GLN A 397 11.23 -7.93 -10.16
CA GLN A 397 11.12 -8.16 -11.61
C GLN A 397 9.66 -8.36 -12.09
N GLY A 398 8.67 -8.30 -11.20
CA GLY A 398 7.25 -8.48 -11.48
C GLY A 398 6.86 -9.92 -11.86
N TRP A 399 7.63 -10.95 -11.49
CA TRP A 399 7.25 -12.34 -11.71
C TRP A 399 6.13 -12.78 -10.76
N GLY A 400 5.08 -13.37 -11.33
CA GLY A 400 4.21 -14.28 -10.56
C GLY A 400 5.00 -15.53 -10.20
N LEU A 401 4.83 -16.05 -8.99
CA LEU A 401 5.54 -17.23 -8.51
C LEU A 401 4.55 -18.39 -8.34
N ILE A 402 4.95 -19.61 -8.71
CA ILE A 402 4.16 -20.82 -8.48
C ILE A 402 4.92 -21.70 -7.47
N PRO A 403 4.79 -21.46 -6.15
CA PRO A 403 5.45 -22.27 -5.13
C PRO A 403 4.97 -23.71 -5.19
N THR A 404 5.90 -24.64 -5.33
CA THR A 404 5.58 -26.05 -5.54
C THR A 404 6.31 -26.95 -4.54
N TRP A 405 5.57 -27.90 -3.96
CA TRP A 405 6.05 -28.82 -2.95
C TRP A 405 5.99 -30.27 -3.45
N VAL A 406 7.15 -30.92 -3.57
CA VAL A 406 7.31 -32.23 -4.23
C VAL A 406 7.45 -33.33 -3.18
N GLY A 407 6.31 -33.75 -2.63
CA GLY A 407 6.24 -34.63 -1.46
C GLY A 407 6.07 -36.13 -1.75
N LEU A 408 5.46 -36.82 -0.80
CA LEU A 408 5.03 -38.22 -0.85
C LEU A 408 4.11 -38.54 -2.04
N GLN A 409 4.58 -39.42 -2.92
CA GLN A 409 3.84 -39.78 -4.14
C GLN A 409 2.82 -40.91 -3.90
N ALA A 410 1.86 -41.03 -4.83
CA ALA A 410 0.75 -41.98 -4.73
C ALA A 410 1.21 -43.43 -4.54
N ARG A 411 0.50 -44.21 -3.72
CA ARG A 411 0.96 -45.51 -3.21
C ARG A 411 1.36 -46.53 -4.28
N CYS A 412 0.66 -46.53 -5.41
CA CYS A 412 0.80 -47.50 -6.50
C CYS A 412 1.96 -47.19 -7.47
N THR A 413 2.65 -46.07 -7.27
CA THR A 413 3.79 -45.66 -8.10
C THR A 413 5.10 -46.36 -7.68
N THR A 414 6.18 -46.10 -8.41
CA THR A 414 7.54 -46.60 -8.15
C THR A 414 8.45 -45.63 -7.38
N TYR A 415 7.98 -44.41 -7.05
CA TYR A 415 8.76 -43.41 -6.31
C TYR A 415 9.27 -43.93 -4.95
N GLN A 416 10.37 -43.38 -4.45
CA GLN A 416 11.01 -43.87 -3.22
C GLN A 416 10.11 -43.67 -1.99
N TYR A 417 9.57 -42.47 -1.81
CA TYR A 417 8.80 -42.07 -0.64
C TYR A 417 7.32 -41.94 -0.98
N ARG A 418 6.53 -42.98 -0.66
CA ARG A 418 5.11 -43.04 -1.01
C ARG A 418 4.22 -42.91 0.21
N MET A 419 3.09 -42.23 0.04
CA MET A 419 2.03 -42.14 1.05
C MET A 419 1.55 -43.52 1.51
N SER A 420 0.95 -43.57 2.68
CA SER A 420 0.37 -44.78 3.24
C SER A 420 -0.78 -45.28 2.37
N LYS A 421 -0.91 -46.61 2.28
CA LYS A 421 -2.06 -47.25 1.62
C LYS A 421 -3.34 -47.21 2.47
N TYR A 422 -3.24 -46.73 3.72
CA TYR A 422 -4.34 -46.65 4.66
C TYR A 422 -4.87 -45.21 4.71
N PRO A 423 -6.10 -44.92 4.23
CA PRO A 423 -6.59 -43.55 4.08
C PRO A 423 -6.49 -42.65 5.32
N PRO A 424 -6.80 -43.10 6.56
CA PRO A 424 -6.64 -42.25 7.75
C PRO A 424 -5.19 -41.84 8.04
N LYS A 425 -4.21 -42.67 7.66
CA LYS A 425 -2.79 -42.34 7.78
C LYS A 425 -2.33 -41.45 6.62
N ALA A 426 -2.79 -41.71 5.40
CA ALA A 426 -2.51 -40.87 4.24
C ALA A 426 -3.01 -39.43 4.44
N TYR A 427 -4.22 -39.25 4.99
CA TYR A 427 -4.75 -37.96 5.41
C TYR A 427 -3.83 -37.21 6.40
N GLN A 428 -3.34 -37.89 7.44
CA GLN A 428 -2.40 -37.31 8.40
C GLN A 428 -1.01 -37.02 7.81
N GLU A 429 -0.59 -37.77 6.78
CA GLU A 429 0.63 -37.47 6.01
C GLU A 429 0.44 -36.21 5.15
N GLY A 430 -0.71 -36.02 4.51
CA GLY A 430 -1.05 -34.80 3.77
C GLY A 430 -1.08 -33.55 4.65
N ARG A 431 -1.65 -33.66 5.87
CA ARG A 431 -1.62 -32.56 6.87
C ARG A 431 -0.19 -32.16 7.24
N LYS A 432 0.71 -33.14 7.46
CA LYS A 432 2.12 -32.86 7.80
C LYS A 432 2.91 -32.22 6.66
N GLU A 433 2.59 -32.59 5.43
CA GLU A 433 3.21 -32.00 4.25
C GLU A 433 2.77 -30.53 4.08
N ALA A 434 1.50 -30.20 4.38
CA ALA A 434 1.01 -28.81 4.42
C ALA A 434 1.75 -27.96 5.46
N GLU A 435 2.02 -28.51 6.64
CA GLU A 435 2.82 -27.85 7.69
C GLU A 435 4.26 -27.61 7.23
N ALA A 436 4.90 -28.61 6.63
CA ALA A 436 6.27 -28.50 6.13
C ALA A 436 6.39 -27.52 4.95
N ALA A 437 5.44 -27.55 4.02
CA ALA A 437 5.36 -26.63 2.89
C ALA A 437 5.13 -25.18 3.33
N THR A 438 4.23 -24.97 4.29
CA THR A 438 3.96 -23.63 4.85
C THR A 438 5.20 -23.09 5.57
N LEU A 439 5.90 -23.91 6.36
CA LEU A 439 7.14 -23.50 7.01
C LEU A 439 8.23 -23.13 6.00
N ALA A 440 8.38 -23.89 4.91
CA ALA A 440 9.33 -23.56 3.84
C ALA A 440 8.95 -22.26 3.12
N ALA A 441 7.66 -22.02 2.87
CA ALA A 441 7.17 -20.77 2.30
C ALA A 441 7.45 -19.57 3.23
N GLN A 442 7.20 -19.70 4.53
CA GLN A 442 7.54 -18.67 5.54
C GLN A 442 9.05 -18.37 5.54
N GLN A 443 9.90 -19.41 5.56
CA GLN A 443 11.35 -19.28 5.53
C GLN A 443 11.91 -18.63 4.26
N LEU A 444 11.14 -18.64 3.16
CA LEU A 444 11.48 -18.01 1.88
C LEU A 444 10.78 -16.64 1.68
N GLY A 445 10.07 -16.13 2.68
CA GLY A 445 9.30 -14.88 2.58
C GLY A 445 8.12 -14.97 1.60
N LEU A 446 7.64 -16.17 1.28
CA LEU A 446 6.52 -16.39 0.35
C LEU A 446 5.14 -16.12 0.97
N THR A 447 5.08 -15.92 2.29
CA THR A 447 3.88 -15.54 3.07
C THR A 447 3.93 -14.09 3.51
N ASN A 448 2.79 -13.54 3.95
CA ASN A 448 2.76 -12.24 4.61
C ASN A 448 3.51 -12.26 5.97
N SER A 449 3.60 -11.10 6.62
CA SER A 449 4.28 -10.91 7.92
C SER A 449 3.77 -11.82 9.05
N ALA A 450 2.49 -12.22 8.99
CA ALA A 450 1.86 -13.13 9.95
C ALA A 450 2.02 -14.62 9.58
N GLY A 451 2.75 -14.93 8.51
CA GLY A 451 3.11 -16.29 8.11
C GLY A 451 2.06 -17.03 7.28
N HIS A 452 1.10 -16.33 6.69
CA HIS A 452 0.00 -16.91 5.92
C HIS A 452 -0.30 -16.12 4.62
N GLY A 453 -1.44 -16.38 3.99
CA GLY A 453 -1.92 -15.62 2.84
C GLY A 453 -1.16 -15.89 1.54
N SER A 454 -0.71 -17.13 1.28
CA SER A 454 -0.04 -17.49 0.03
C SER A 454 -0.61 -18.77 -0.58
N VAL A 455 -0.20 -19.09 -1.81
CA VAL A 455 -0.59 -20.32 -2.52
C VAL A 455 0.61 -21.26 -2.67
N ILE A 456 0.40 -22.55 -2.42
CA ILE A 456 1.37 -23.60 -2.70
C ILE A 456 0.67 -24.73 -3.44
N TYR A 457 1.25 -25.17 -4.56
CA TYR A 457 0.79 -26.33 -5.31
C TYR A 457 1.51 -27.59 -4.80
N TYR A 458 0.75 -28.58 -4.36
CA TYR A 458 1.30 -29.90 -4.07
C TYR A 458 1.51 -30.66 -5.38
N ASP A 459 2.73 -31.13 -5.62
CA ASP A 459 3.05 -31.96 -6.76
C ASP A 459 2.68 -33.42 -6.47
N LEU A 460 1.58 -33.88 -7.06
CA LEU A 460 1.14 -35.27 -7.02
C LEU A 460 1.15 -35.85 -8.44
N GLU A 461 2.20 -36.59 -8.74
CA GLU A 461 2.45 -37.21 -10.04
C GLU A 461 1.35 -38.18 -10.48
N HIS A 462 1.32 -38.47 -11.78
CA HIS A 462 0.30 -39.35 -12.35
C HIS A 462 0.23 -40.72 -11.65
N TYR A 463 -0.98 -41.15 -11.32
CA TYR A 463 -1.26 -42.48 -10.78
C TYR A 463 -2.51 -43.10 -11.40
N GLU A 464 -2.58 -44.43 -11.37
CA GLU A 464 -3.72 -45.18 -11.90
C GLU A 464 -4.90 -45.12 -10.92
N VAL A 465 -5.83 -44.20 -11.20
CA VAL A 465 -7.07 -43.98 -10.43
C VAL A 465 -7.98 -45.21 -10.35
N ARG A 466 -7.84 -46.18 -11.26
CA ARG A 466 -8.57 -47.47 -11.19
C ARG A 466 -8.05 -48.42 -10.10
N ASN A 467 -6.88 -48.15 -9.54
CA ASN A 467 -6.40 -48.84 -8.35
C ASN A 467 -7.05 -48.22 -7.11
N GLU A 468 -8.15 -48.81 -6.66
CA GLU A 468 -8.99 -48.24 -5.59
C GLU A 468 -8.23 -47.99 -4.27
N GLU A 469 -7.30 -48.89 -3.86
CA GLU A 469 -6.46 -48.67 -2.67
C GLU A 469 -5.58 -47.42 -2.85
N CYS A 470 -5.03 -47.22 -4.06
CA CYS A 470 -4.23 -46.06 -4.40
C CYS A 470 -5.06 -44.77 -4.47
N ASN A 471 -6.25 -44.83 -5.09
CA ASN A 471 -7.16 -43.71 -5.26
C ASN A 471 -7.70 -43.22 -3.92
N GLN A 472 -8.18 -44.12 -3.05
CA GLN A 472 -8.65 -43.78 -1.71
C GLN A 472 -7.55 -43.18 -0.83
N ALA A 473 -6.32 -43.70 -0.93
CA ALA A 473 -5.16 -43.12 -0.24
C ALA A 473 -4.84 -41.70 -0.74
N ALA A 474 -4.77 -41.49 -2.06
CA ALA A 474 -4.49 -40.20 -2.66
C ALA A 474 -5.59 -39.16 -2.36
N ARG A 475 -6.86 -39.55 -2.46
CA ARG A 475 -8.03 -38.72 -2.09
C ARG A 475 -7.98 -38.28 -0.63
N ALA A 476 -7.69 -39.21 0.29
CA ALA A 476 -7.59 -38.90 1.71
C ALA A 476 -6.37 -38.01 2.02
N PHE A 477 -5.23 -38.26 1.36
CA PHE A 477 -4.03 -37.43 1.45
C PHE A 477 -4.30 -35.99 1.02
N ILE A 478 -4.89 -35.79 -0.17
CA ILE A 478 -5.20 -34.44 -0.69
C ILE A 478 -6.26 -33.74 0.18
N ASN A 479 -7.27 -34.44 0.68
CA ASN A 479 -8.22 -33.86 1.63
C ASN A 479 -7.52 -33.33 2.90
N GLY A 480 -6.52 -34.06 3.42
CA GLY A 480 -5.73 -33.62 4.57
C GLY A 480 -4.79 -32.45 4.26
N TRP A 481 -4.17 -32.45 3.08
CA TRP A 481 -3.38 -31.31 2.59
C TRP A 481 -4.22 -30.03 2.52
N VAL A 482 -5.36 -30.06 1.82
CA VAL A 482 -6.20 -28.87 1.62
C VAL A 482 -6.76 -28.35 2.94
N GLU A 483 -7.30 -29.24 3.78
CA GLU A 483 -7.86 -28.87 5.10
C GLU A 483 -6.80 -28.17 5.97
N ARG A 484 -5.58 -28.72 6.03
CA ARG A 484 -4.51 -28.13 6.84
C ARG A 484 -3.95 -26.84 6.24
N MET A 485 -3.87 -26.73 4.92
CA MET A 485 -3.54 -25.45 4.27
C MET A 485 -4.56 -24.37 4.63
N THR A 486 -5.86 -24.68 4.59
CA THR A 486 -6.93 -23.75 4.98
C THR A 486 -6.84 -23.34 6.46
N GLU A 487 -6.61 -24.29 7.38
CA GLU A 487 -6.37 -23.98 8.81
C GLU A 487 -5.15 -23.07 9.04
N LEU A 488 -4.14 -23.16 8.18
CA LEU A 488 -2.92 -22.35 8.23
C LEU A 488 -3.06 -21.00 7.50
N GLY A 489 -4.24 -20.66 6.98
CA GLY A 489 -4.48 -19.42 6.22
C GLY A 489 -3.84 -19.43 4.82
N MET A 490 -3.63 -20.60 4.23
CA MET A 490 -2.93 -20.82 2.96
C MET A 490 -3.84 -21.47 1.92
N ILE A 491 -3.56 -21.23 0.64
CA ILE A 491 -4.27 -21.83 -0.49
C ILE A 491 -3.53 -23.10 -0.93
N GLY A 492 -4.11 -24.27 -0.63
CA GLY A 492 -3.58 -25.58 -0.99
C GLY A 492 -3.94 -26.00 -2.42
N GLY A 493 -3.15 -25.58 -3.40
CA GLY A 493 -3.28 -26.04 -4.79
C GLY A 493 -2.80 -27.47 -4.98
N VAL A 494 -3.14 -28.09 -6.12
CA VAL A 494 -2.66 -29.43 -6.52
C VAL A 494 -2.25 -29.45 -7.98
N TYR A 495 -1.02 -29.89 -8.24
CA TYR A 495 -0.55 -30.30 -9.58
C TYR A 495 -0.78 -31.80 -9.77
N SER A 496 -1.40 -32.18 -10.90
CA SER A 496 -1.46 -33.56 -11.39
C SER A 496 -2.01 -33.62 -12.82
N THR A 497 -2.14 -34.83 -13.38
CA THR A 497 -2.86 -35.06 -14.65
C THR A 497 -4.39 -35.02 -14.45
N GLY A 498 -5.14 -34.75 -15.52
CA GLY A 498 -6.60 -34.52 -15.45
C GLY A 498 -7.42 -35.63 -14.78
N ARG A 499 -7.08 -36.91 -14.99
CA ARG A 499 -7.78 -38.04 -14.34
C ARG A 499 -7.63 -38.04 -12.82
N PRO A 500 -6.42 -38.04 -12.23
CA PRO A 500 -6.21 -37.75 -10.81
C PRO A 500 -6.96 -36.51 -10.30
N LEU A 501 -6.87 -35.36 -10.97
CA LEU A 501 -7.55 -34.12 -10.53
C LEU A 501 -9.08 -34.29 -10.45
N SER A 502 -9.69 -35.03 -11.38
CA SER A 502 -11.13 -35.35 -11.33
C SER A 502 -11.55 -36.08 -10.04
N GLN A 503 -10.62 -36.78 -9.37
CA GLN A 503 -10.88 -37.51 -8.14
C GLN A 503 -10.89 -36.61 -6.89
N PHE A 504 -10.65 -35.30 -7.03
CA PHE A 504 -10.57 -34.38 -5.88
C PHE A 504 -11.73 -33.39 -5.80
N VAL A 505 -12.59 -33.33 -6.83
CA VAL A 505 -13.73 -32.39 -6.96
C VAL A 505 -14.74 -32.53 -5.81
N ASP A 506 -15.03 -33.77 -5.42
CA ASP A 506 -16.08 -34.18 -4.47
C ASP A 506 -15.53 -34.46 -3.06
N LEU A 507 -14.29 -34.05 -2.77
CA LEU A 507 -13.74 -34.12 -1.42
C LEU A 507 -14.42 -33.09 -0.50
N PRO A 508 -14.57 -33.39 0.81
CA PRO A 508 -15.01 -32.41 1.81
C PRO A 508 -14.18 -31.13 1.76
N ASN A 509 -12.86 -31.27 1.55
CA ASN A 509 -11.94 -30.17 1.28
C ASN A 509 -11.35 -30.35 -0.13
N SER A 510 -12.16 -30.02 -1.14
CA SER A 510 -11.70 -29.96 -2.54
C SER A 510 -10.64 -28.85 -2.71
N PRO A 511 -9.54 -29.08 -3.46
CA PRO A 511 -8.54 -28.04 -3.71
C PRO A 511 -9.17 -26.76 -4.27
N PRO A 512 -8.84 -25.56 -3.74
CA PRO A 512 -9.37 -24.31 -4.28
C PRO A 512 -8.83 -23.94 -5.66
N VAL A 513 -7.65 -24.45 -6.04
CA VAL A 513 -6.99 -24.25 -7.34
C VAL A 513 -6.25 -25.50 -7.79
N ILE A 514 -6.07 -25.66 -9.11
CA ILE A 514 -5.39 -26.82 -9.71
C ILE A 514 -4.37 -26.41 -10.77
N TRP A 515 -3.39 -27.27 -11.02
CA TRP A 515 -2.42 -27.15 -12.09
C TRP A 515 -2.39 -28.47 -12.87
N ALA A 516 -2.90 -28.46 -14.11
CA ALA A 516 -3.13 -29.67 -14.88
C ALA A 516 -1.99 -30.00 -15.84
N ALA A 517 -1.35 -31.17 -15.69
CA ALA A 517 -0.47 -31.73 -16.71
C ALA A 517 -1.30 -32.30 -17.88
N HIS A 518 -1.21 -31.67 -19.05
CA HIS A 518 -1.79 -32.19 -20.30
C HIS A 518 -1.07 -31.61 -21.52
N TRP A 519 0.01 -32.29 -21.91
CA TRP A 519 0.87 -31.93 -23.03
C TRP A 519 0.14 -32.01 -24.37
N ILE A 520 0.12 -30.90 -25.11
CA ILE A 520 -0.52 -30.74 -26.44
C ILE A 520 0.41 -30.09 -27.47
N ALA A 521 1.56 -29.54 -27.04
CA ALA A 521 2.58 -28.97 -27.89
C ALA A 521 3.98 -29.44 -27.44
N ASP A 522 4.95 -29.35 -28.35
CA ASP A 522 6.35 -29.71 -28.10
C ASP A 522 7.20 -28.52 -27.61
N SER A 523 6.63 -27.31 -27.58
CA SER A 523 7.25 -26.05 -27.15
C SER A 523 6.18 -24.97 -26.88
N TYR A 524 6.57 -23.71 -26.63
CA TYR A 524 5.68 -22.54 -26.62
C TYR A 524 4.54 -22.59 -27.65
N ASP A 525 3.32 -22.39 -27.17
CA ASP A 525 2.11 -22.23 -27.97
C ASP A 525 1.33 -21.00 -27.45
N PRO A 526 1.18 -19.92 -28.25
CA PRO A 526 0.44 -18.73 -27.84
C PRO A 526 -1.05 -19.00 -27.60
N GLU A 527 -1.63 -20.01 -28.25
CA GLU A 527 -3.05 -20.36 -28.18
C GLU A 527 -3.35 -21.41 -27.10
N ALA A 528 -2.34 -21.85 -26.34
CA ALA A 528 -2.53 -22.78 -25.23
C ALA A 528 -3.51 -22.22 -24.20
N THR A 529 -4.47 -23.05 -23.76
CA THR A 529 -5.46 -22.67 -22.74
C THR A 529 -5.48 -23.65 -21.57
N VAL A 530 -6.02 -23.19 -20.43
CA VAL A 530 -6.23 -24.00 -19.22
C VAL A 530 -7.39 -25.00 -19.33
N TRP A 531 -8.09 -25.01 -20.46
CA TRP A 531 -9.28 -25.83 -20.72
C TRP A 531 -8.91 -27.10 -21.50
N ASP A 532 -9.90 -27.97 -21.70
CA ASP A 532 -9.80 -29.16 -22.57
C ASP A 532 -8.68 -30.12 -22.13
N VAL A 533 -8.55 -30.26 -20.81
CA VAL A 533 -7.63 -31.19 -20.14
C VAL A 533 -8.23 -32.60 -20.19
N SER A 534 -7.49 -33.55 -20.78
CA SER A 534 -7.98 -34.93 -20.92
C SER A 534 -8.29 -35.59 -19.57
N GLY A 535 -9.54 -36.02 -19.41
CA GLY A 535 -10.05 -36.62 -18.16
C GLY A 535 -10.52 -35.64 -17.09
N LEU A 536 -10.62 -34.33 -17.39
CA LEU A 536 -11.07 -33.29 -16.47
C LEU A 536 -12.19 -32.45 -17.11
N SER A 537 -13.36 -32.34 -16.48
CA SER A 537 -14.46 -31.52 -17.01
C SER A 537 -14.14 -30.02 -16.92
N ASN A 538 -14.52 -29.23 -17.93
CA ASN A 538 -14.39 -27.76 -17.89
C ASN A 538 -15.36 -27.10 -16.89
N GLU A 539 -16.40 -27.80 -16.42
CA GLU A 539 -17.34 -27.30 -15.40
C GLU A 539 -16.75 -27.19 -13.99
N TRP A 540 -15.58 -27.79 -13.74
CA TRP A 540 -14.91 -27.77 -12.44
C TRP A 540 -13.74 -26.78 -12.45
N TRP A 541 -13.50 -26.08 -11.34
CA TRP A 541 -12.46 -25.05 -11.25
C TRP A 541 -12.56 -23.98 -12.36
N LYS A 542 -13.78 -23.50 -12.62
CA LYS A 542 -14.04 -22.61 -13.75
C LYS A 542 -13.81 -21.13 -13.45
N ASP A 543 -13.79 -20.76 -12.17
CA ASP A 543 -13.80 -19.36 -11.73
C ASP A 543 -12.37 -18.84 -11.50
N ARG A 544 -11.52 -18.89 -12.55
CA ARG A 544 -10.11 -18.46 -12.53
C ARG A 544 -9.25 -19.28 -11.54
N GLN A 545 -9.35 -20.61 -11.63
CA GLN A 545 -8.77 -21.56 -10.65
C GLN A 545 -7.77 -22.54 -11.27
N ARG A 546 -7.28 -22.31 -12.50
CA ARG A 546 -6.52 -23.30 -13.28
C ARG A 546 -5.20 -22.78 -13.78
N LEU A 547 -4.17 -23.60 -13.61
CA LEU A 547 -2.95 -23.61 -14.41
C LEU A 547 -2.94 -24.88 -15.26
N ARG A 548 -2.10 -24.93 -16.30
CA ARG A 548 -1.86 -26.12 -17.11
C ARG A 548 -0.43 -26.17 -17.63
N GLN A 549 0.26 -27.30 -17.44
CA GLN A 549 1.48 -27.62 -18.18
C GLN A 549 1.09 -28.23 -19.54
N TYR A 550 1.49 -27.58 -20.63
CA TYR A 550 1.06 -27.93 -21.99
C TYR A 550 2.20 -28.36 -22.93
N ALA A 551 3.45 -28.12 -22.56
CA ALA A 551 4.64 -28.67 -23.21
C ALA A 551 5.65 -29.11 -22.14
N GLY A 552 6.17 -30.33 -22.26
CA GLY A 552 7.17 -30.88 -21.33
C GLY A 552 8.59 -30.52 -21.76
N GLY A 553 9.60 -30.94 -20.99
CA GLY A 553 11.00 -30.53 -21.12
C GLY A 553 11.54 -30.35 -22.54
N HIS A 554 11.68 -29.10 -22.94
CA HIS A 554 12.24 -28.67 -24.22
C HIS A 554 13.10 -27.40 -24.03
N LYS A 555 13.75 -26.95 -25.10
CA LYS A 555 14.61 -25.77 -25.09
C LYS A 555 13.95 -24.60 -25.80
N GLU A 556 13.94 -23.45 -25.15
CA GLU A 556 13.61 -22.17 -25.77
C GLU A 556 14.76 -21.17 -25.58
N THR A 557 14.85 -20.20 -26.49
CA THR A 557 15.81 -19.09 -26.41
C THR A 557 15.03 -17.78 -26.52
N TRP A 558 15.12 -16.93 -25.51
CA TRP A 558 14.54 -15.59 -25.49
C TRP A 558 15.62 -14.57 -25.16
N GLY A 559 15.77 -13.56 -26.02
CA GLY A 559 16.98 -12.74 -26.02
C GLY A 559 18.19 -13.59 -26.41
N ASP A 560 19.25 -13.51 -25.61
CA ASP A 560 20.48 -14.31 -25.72
C ASP A 560 20.50 -15.54 -24.78
N VAL A 561 19.48 -15.71 -23.93
CA VAL A 561 19.43 -16.77 -22.90
C VAL A 561 18.61 -17.97 -23.38
N GLN A 562 19.27 -19.13 -23.50
CA GLN A 562 18.60 -20.42 -23.68
C GLN A 562 18.34 -21.12 -22.35
N LEU A 563 17.11 -21.55 -22.11
CA LEU A 563 16.74 -22.40 -20.98
C LEU A 563 16.09 -23.70 -21.48
N ASN A 564 16.25 -24.77 -20.68
CA ASN A 564 15.38 -25.95 -20.79
C ASN A 564 14.26 -25.80 -19.78
N ILE A 565 13.00 -25.79 -20.23
CA ILE A 565 11.79 -25.50 -19.45
C ILE A 565 10.65 -26.45 -19.81
N ASP A 566 9.61 -26.42 -19.00
CA ASP A 566 8.28 -26.93 -19.33
C ASP A 566 7.33 -25.73 -19.46
N SER A 567 6.57 -25.64 -20.57
CA SER A 567 5.69 -24.48 -20.83
C SER A 567 4.33 -24.65 -20.19
N ASN A 568 3.85 -23.57 -19.59
CA ASN A 568 2.63 -23.53 -18.82
C ASN A 568 1.73 -22.36 -19.25
N VAL A 569 0.42 -22.52 -19.09
CA VAL A 569 -0.56 -21.44 -19.20
C VAL A 569 -1.31 -21.33 -17.88
N MET A 570 -1.58 -20.11 -17.45
CA MET A 570 -2.32 -19.78 -16.23
C MET A 570 -3.59 -19.03 -16.55
N ASP A 571 -4.62 -19.33 -15.78
CA ASP A 571 -5.81 -18.52 -15.52
C ASP A 571 -6.24 -18.82 -14.07
N GLY A 572 -5.40 -18.39 -13.13
CA GLY A 572 -5.35 -18.97 -11.78
C GLY A 572 -4.50 -18.19 -10.78
N ILE A 573 -4.54 -18.63 -9.53
CA ILE A 573 -3.86 -17.97 -8.40
C ILE A 573 -2.38 -18.33 -8.38
N VAL A 574 -1.51 -17.33 -8.33
CA VAL A 574 -0.05 -17.45 -8.13
C VAL A 574 0.38 -16.57 -6.95
N SER A 575 1.56 -16.81 -6.35
CA SER A 575 2.09 -15.93 -5.29
C SER A 575 2.74 -14.67 -5.87
N PHE A 576 2.48 -13.51 -5.27
CA PHE A 576 2.88 -12.19 -5.78
C PHE A 576 2.92 -11.12 -4.66
N HIS A 577 4.01 -10.34 -4.55
CA HIS A 577 4.18 -9.24 -3.55
C HIS A 577 5.45 -8.41 -3.81
N PHE A 578 5.38 -7.10 -4.06
CA PHE A 578 6.52 -6.16 -3.79
C PHE A 578 6.60 -5.88 -2.26
N TYR A 579 7.60 -5.21 -1.70
CA TYR A 579 7.78 -5.13 -0.23
C TYR A 579 7.76 -3.69 0.31
N ILE A 580 6.96 -3.35 1.34
CA ILE A 580 6.92 -2.03 2.03
C ILE A 580 7.81 -1.99 3.29
N PRO A 581 8.71 -0.98 3.44
CA PRO A 581 9.16 -0.43 4.71
C PRO A 581 8.16 0.59 5.24
N SER A 582 7.80 0.45 6.51
CA SER A 582 6.82 1.26 7.25
C SER A 582 6.88 2.77 6.99
N GLY A 583 5.78 3.35 6.50
CA GLY A 583 5.62 4.80 6.30
C GLY A 583 5.02 5.20 4.95
N LEU A 584 4.91 4.27 4.00
CA LEU A 584 4.22 4.44 2.72
C LEU A 584 2.95 3.59 2.68
N ASP A 585 1.87 4.15 2.13
CA ASP A 585 0.55 3.54 2.10
C ASP A 585 0.22 2.89 0.76
N TYR A 586 -0.47 1.75 0.80
CA TYR A 586 -0.68 0.88 -0.35
C TYR A 586 -1.66 1.47 -1.38
N GLN A 587 -2.51 2.39 -0.97
CA GLN A 587 -3.60 2.90 -1.81
C GLN A 587 -3.14 3.98 -2.82
N TYR A 588 -1.92 4.50 -2.67
CA TYR A 588 -1.40 5.65 -3.44
C TYR A 588 -0.70 5.31 -4.75
N TYR A 589 -0.94 4.14 -5.34
CA TYR A 589 -0.03 3.61 -6.35
C TYR A 589 -0.64 2.86 -7.54
N PHE A 590 -1.44 1.80 -7.34
CA PHE A 590 -1.96 0.97 -8.45
C PHE A 590 -3.47 1.01 -8.75
N PRO A 591 -4.12 2.18 -8.93
CA PRO A 591 -5.37 2.21 -9.68
C PRO A 591 -5.06 2.06 -11.18
N LEU A 592 -5.03 0.81 -11.72
CA LEU A 592 -5.30 0.41 -13.14
C LEU A 592 -4.78 -1.00 -13.60
N ILE A 593 -4.70 -2.04 -12.76
CA ILE A 593 -4.63 -3.44 -13.26
C ILE A 593 -5.66 -4.37 -12.58
N ALA A 594 -6.87 -3.84 -12.36
CA ALA A 594 -8.02 -4.59 -11.87
C ALA A 594 -9.27 -4.23 -12.69
N ARG A 595 -9.33 -4.73 -13.93
CA ARG A 595 -10.53 -4.92 -14.75
C ARG A 595 -10.35 -6.15 -15.63
#